data_AF-A0A853H8A3-F1
#
_entry.id   AF-A0A853H8A3-F1
#
_cell.length_a   1.000
_cell.length_b   1.000
_cell.length_c   1.000
_cell.angle_alpha   90.00
_cell.angle_beta   90.00
_cell.angle_gamma   90.00
#
_symmetry.space_group_name_H-M   'P 1'
#
loop_
_entity.id
_entity.type
_entity.pdbx_description
1 polymer ?
#
loop_
_entity_poly.entity_id
_entity_poly.type
_entity_poly.pdbx_seq_one_letter_code
_entity_poly.pdbx_strand_id
1 'polypeptide(L)' 'MITQIYPLSGHARPRATADFLKVSTVTLWRWETSKPDFPKSIRLSERVTVYDAAEIRAWLEAKKQN' A
#
# COMPACT_ATOMS: atom_id res chain seq x y z
N MET A 1 14.21 15.78 -2.10
CA MET A 1 13.24 14.67 -2.24
C MET A 1 12.41 14.61 -0.97
N ILE A 2 11.09 14.76 -1.07
CA ILE A 2 10.22 14.74 0.12
C ILE A 2 9.98 13.28 0.46
N THR A 3 10.62 12.78 1.52
CA THR A 3 10.33 11.46 2.09
C THR A 3 8.93 11.54 2.69
N GLN A 4 7.90 11.17 1.92
CA GLN A 4 6.53 11.11 2.43
C GLN A 4 6.49 10.11 3.59
N ILE A 5 6.27 10.61 4.80
CA ILE A 5 6.08 9.81 6.00
C ILE A 5 4.79 9.00 5.78
N TYR A 6 4.92 7.68 5.74
CA TYR A 6 3.76 6.81 5.58
C TYR A 6 2.89 6.86 6.85
N PRO A 7 1.61 7.24 6.76
CA PRO A 7 0.77 7.43 7.93
C PRO A 7 0.66 6.13 8.75
N LEU A 8 0.40 6.26 10.06
CA LEU A 8 0.10 5.09 10.91
C LEU A 8 -1.32 4.59 10.70
N SER A 9 -2.26 5.48 10.39
CA SER A 9 -3.67 5.19 10.21
C SER A 9 -4.28 6.06 9.11
N GLY A 10 -5.30 5.54 8.43
CA GLY A 10 -6.00 6.25 7.35
C GLY A 10 -5.47 5.89 5.96
N HIS A 11 -5.66 6.79 5.00
CA HIS A 11 -5.51 6.47 3.59
C HIS A 11 -4.17 6.96 3.02
N ALA A 12 -3.45 6.08 2.33
CA ALA A 12 -2.24 6.40 1.59
C ALA A 12 -2.42 6.18 0.09
N ARG A 13 -1.89 7.07 -0.74
CA ARG A 13 -1.92 6.91 -2.21
C ARG A 13 -0.99 5.75 -2.62
N PRO A 14 -1.26 5.06 -3.74
CA PRO A 14 -0.42 3.98 -4.26
C PRO A 14 1.06 4.33 -4.35
N ARG A 15 1.38 5.58 -4.74
CA ARG A 15 2.76 6.06 -4.80
C ARG A 15 3.43 6.09 -3.42
N ALA A 16 2.75 6.64 -2.41
CA ALA A 16 3.27 6.67 -1.05
C ALA A 16 3.41 5.27 -0.45
N THR A 17 2.46 4.37 -0.73
CA THR A 17 2.53 2.96 -0.33
C THR A 17 3.71 2.24 -0.99
N ALA A 18 3.95 2.47 -2.28
CA ALA A 18 5.10 1.91 -2.99
C ALA A 18 6.44 2.44 -2.44
N ASP A 19 6.53 3.74 -2.17
CA ASP A 19 7.72 4.38 -1.58
C ASP A 19 7.99 3.86 -0.15
N PHE A 20 6.94 3.59 0.63
CA PHE A 20 7.02 2.99 1.96
C PHE A 20 7.54 1.55 1.91
N LEU A 21 7.00 0.74 1.00
CA LEU A 21 7.40 -0.64 0.76
C LEU A 21 8.75 -0.77 0.02
N LYS A 22 9.34 0.36 -0.42
CA LYS A 22 10.56 0.41 -1.25
C LYS A 22 10.47 -0.42 -2.53
N VAL A 23 9.29 -0.39 -3.17
CA VAL A 23 9.02 -1.08 -4.44
C VAL A 23 8.52 -0.11 -5.50
N SER A 24 8.49 -0.56 -6.76
CA SER A 24 7.84 0.21 -7.82
C SER A 24 6.31 0.14 -7.69
N THR A 25 5.60 1.16 -8.19
CA THR A 25 4.13 1.14 -8.24
C THR A 25 3.60 -0.03 -9.08
N VAL A 26 4.32 -0.46 -10.12
CA VAL A 26 3.95 -1.63 -10.94
C VAL A 26 3.98 -2.91 -10.11
N THR A 27 4.99 -3.06 -9.25
CA THR A 27 5.07 -4.20 -8.31
C THR A 27 3.90 -4.19 -7.33
N LEU A 28 3.51 -3.01 -6.84
CA LEU A 28 2.36 -2.84 -5.96
C LEU A 28 1.06 -3.33 -6.62
N TRP A 29 0.77 -2.87 -7.84
CA TRP A 29 -0.40 -3.33 -8.62
C TRP A 29 -0.36 -4.83 -8.90
N ARG A 30 0.83 -5.35 -9.24
CA ARG A 30 0.99 -6.79 -9.46
C ARG A 30 0.69 -7.59 -8.20
N TRP A 31 1.09 -7.11 -7.02
CA TRP A 31 0.76 -7.77 -5.76
C TRP A 31 -0.72 -7.76 -5.47
N GLU A 32 -1.41 -6.64 -5.70
CA GLU A 32 -2.87 -6.57 -5.54
C GLU A 32 -3.60 -7.59 -6.44
N THR A 33 -3.15 -7.79 -7.68
CA THR A 33 -3.77 -8.77 -8.58
C THR A 33 -3.33 -10.22 -8.30
N SER A 34 -2.07 -10.42 -7.89
CA SER A 34 -1.47 -11.75 -7.77
C SER A 34 -1.62 -12.37 -6.38
N LYS A 35 -1.80 -11.55 -5.33
CA LYS A 35 -1.84 -12.00 -3.94
C LYS A 35 -3.21 -11.65 -3.33
N PRO A 36 -4.05 -12.66 -3.00
CA PRO A 36 -5.31 -12.40 -2.34
C PRO A 36 -5.13 -11.84 -0.92
N ASP A 37 -3.98 -12.10 -0.28
CA ASP A 37 -3.65 -11.59 1.05
C ASP A 37 -3.21 -10.12 1.07
N PHE A 38 -2.94 -9.52 -0.10
CA PHE A 38 -2.51 -8.13 -0.17
C PHE A 38 -3.73 -7.20 -0.04
N PRO A 39 -3.66 -6.14 0.78
CA PRO A 39 -4.78 -5.22 0.97
C PRO A 39 -5.18 -4.56 -0.35
N LYS A 40 -6.49 -4.56 -0.60
CA LYS A 40 -7.05 -4.03 -1.85
C LYS A 40 -7.08 -2.51 -1.82
N SER A 41 -6.97 -1.92 -3.00
CA SER A 41 -7.08 -0.49 -3.16
C SER A 41 -8.55 -0.05 -3.03
N ILE A 42 -8.77 0.99 -2.23
CA ILE A 42 -10.07 1.64 -2.00
C ILE A 42 -10.20 2.79 -3.00
N ARG A 43 -11.22 2.73 -3.84
CA ARG A 43 -11.50 3.78 -4.82
C ARG A 43 -12.31 4.90 -4.18
N LEU A 44 -11.70 6.07 -4.01
CA LEU A 44 -12.32 7.26 -3.43
C LEU A 44 -13.01 8.13 -4.49
N SER A 45 -12.50 8.13 -5.72
CA SER A 45 -13.06 8.88 -6.85
C SER A 45 -12.71 8.22 -8.19
N GLU A 46 -13.20 8.76 -9.30
CA GLU A 46 -12.98 8.23 -10.65
C GLU A 46 -11.48 8.04 -10.98
N ARG A 47 -10.61 8.92 -10.47
CA ARG A 47 -9.14 8.90 -10.68
C ARG A 47 -8.31 8.71 -9.41
N VAL A 48 -8.96 8.51 -8.26
CA VAL A 48 -8.28 8.45 -6.97
C VAL A 48 -8.54 7.13 -6.30
N THR A 49 -7.46 6.38 -6.14
CA THR A 49 -7.42 5.15 -5.35
C THR A 49 -6.43 5.32 -4.22
N VAL A 50 -6.73 4.73 -3.07
CA VAL A 50 -5.94 4.78 -1.84
C VAL A 50 -5.88 3.40 -1.20
N TYR A 51 -4.87 3.15 -0.38
CA TYR A 51 -4.79 1.96 0.47
C TYR A 51 -4.91 2.37 1.92
N ASP A 52 -5.47 1.51 2.76
CA ASP A 52 -5.40 1.71 4.20
C ASP A 52 -3.96 1.44 4.68
N ALA A 53 -3.40 2.44 5.36
CA ALA A 53 -2.05 2.37 5.89
C ALA A 53 -1.90 1.37 7.02
N ALA A 54 -2.96 1.15 7.81
CA ALA A 54 -2.96 0.15 8.87
C ALA A 54 -2.92 -1.27 8.29
N GLU A 55 -3.69 -1.54 7.24
CA GLU A 55 -3.72 -2.86 6.59
C GLU A 55 -2.38 -3.20 5.93
N ILE A 56 -1.75 -2.24 5.25
CA ILE A 56 -0.42 -2.44 4.63
C ILE A 56 0.62 -2.79 5.69
N ARG A 57 0.56 -2.14 6.86
CA ARG A 57 1.46 -2.44 8.00
C ARG A 57 1.17 -3.82 8.57
N ALA A 58 -0.10 -4.18 8.78
CA ALA A 58 -0.48 -5.50 9.25
C ALA A 58 0.00 -6.62 8.29
N TRP A 59 -0.10 -6.37 6.98
CA TRP A 59 0.41 -7.28 5.96
C TRP A 59 1.93 -7.43 6.00
N LEU A 60 2.67 -6.33 6.22
CA LEU A 60 4.13 -6.38 6.41
C LEU A 60 4.52 -7.19 7.65
N GLU A 61 3.84 -6.97 8.78
CA GLU A 61 4.11 -7.72 10.01
C GLU A 61 3.79 -9.22 9.84
N ALA A 62 2.69 -9.55 9.16
CA ALA A 62 2.35 -10.93 8.82
C ALA A 62 3.42 -11.60 7.93
N LYS A 63 4.10 -10.83 7.06
CA LYS A 63 5.22 -11.32 6.25
C LYS A 63 6.54 -11.43 7.01
N LYS A 64 6.76 -10.59 8.02
CA LYS A 64 7.97 -10.63 8.86
C LYS A 64 7.98 -11.84 9.80
N GLN A 65 6.79 -12.33 10.18
CA GLN A 65 6.63 -13.46 11.10
C GLN A 65 6.86 -14.83 10.44
N ASN A 66 7.15 -14.90 9.14
CA ASN A 66 7.27 -16.12 8.34
C ASN A 66 8.60 -16.17 7.60
#